data_AF-A0A519PT67-F1
#
_entry.id   AF-A0A519PT67-F1
#
_cell.length_a   1.000
_cell.length_b   1.000
_cell.length_c   1.000
_cell.angle_alpha   90.00
_cell.angle_beta   90.00
_cell.angle_gamma   90.00
#
_symmetry.space_group_name_H-M   'P 1'
#
loop_
_entity.id
_entity.type
_entity.pdbx_description
1 polymer ?
#
loop_
_entity_poly.entity_id
_entity_poly.type
_entity_poly.pdbx_seq_one_letter_code
_entity_poly.pdbx_strand_id
1 'polypeptide(L)'
;QHSVQAFAQALRAVGEPVIGKQASQVSMGRLLGQLFEITDLFDMHLRPELILLQKTMVSVEGVARRLNPDHDLWAAAQPVVERWIRRELGPKAQAKEAVEEMLAAVKALTRLVQNPPQPASVVVTTRQASPWLYVCVTLATVAAAAALILTLWPIRIG
;
A
#
# COMPACT_ATOMS: atom_id res chain seq x y z
N GLN A 1 -5.15 7.20 8.14
CA GLN A 1 -4.60 6.82 6.83
C GLN A 1 -5.45 5.68 6.30
N HIS A 2 -6.16 5.90 5.20
CA HIS A 2 -6.97 4.85 4.61
C HIS A 2 -6.06 3.80 3.95
N SER A 3 -6.36 2.51 4.16
CA SER A 3 -5.60 1.43 3.53
C SER A 3 -6.06 1.22 2.09
N VAL A 4 -5.12 0.89 1.19
CA VAL A 4 -5.43 0.57 -0.22
C VAL A 4 -6.44 -0.57 -0.32
N GLN A 5 -6.39 -1.50 0.63
CA GLN A 5 -7.32 -2.63 0.75
C GLN A 5 -8.73 -2.16 1.07
N ALA A 6 -8.90 -1.21 1.99
CA ALA A 6 -10.21 -0.64 2.31
C ALA A 6 -10.81 0.13 1.12
N PHE A 7 -9.98 0.85 0.37
CA PHE A 7 -10.41 1.55 -0.85
C PHE A 7 -10.87 0.55 -1.93
N ALA A 8 -10.07 -0.48 -2.20
CA ALA A 8 -10.41 -1.53 -3.15
C ALA A 8 -11.70 -2.27 -2.75
N GLN A 9 -11.91 -2.48 -1.45
CA GLN A 9 -13.13 -3.09 -0.93
C GLN A 9 -14.35 -2.17 -1.13
N ALA A 10 -14.21 -0.87 -0.87
CA ALA A 10 -15.28 0.10 -1.12
C ALA A 10 -15.65 0.17 -2.61
N LEU A 11 -14.66 0.23 -3.50
CA LEU A 11 -14.89 0.18 -4.95
C LEU A 11 -15.58 -1.12 -5.39
N ARG A 12 -15.17 -2.27 -4.82
CA ARG A 12 -15.79 -3.56 -5.12
C ARG A 12 -17.24 -3.62 -4.68
N ALA A 13 -17.57 -3.06 -3.51
CA ALA A 13 -18.94 -2.99 -3.00
C ALA A 13 -19.89 -2.17 -3.92
N VAL A 14 -19.35 -1.21 -4.68
CA VAL A 14 -20.11 -0.46 -5.71
C VAL A 14 -20.21 -1.24 -7.03
N GLY A 15 -19.16 -1.97 -7.41
CA GLY A 15 -19.11 -2.72 -8.66
C GLY A 15 -19.91 -4.03 -8.66
N GLU A 16 -19.81 -4.82 -7.60
CA GLU A 16 -20.45 -6.15 -7.50
C GLU A 16 -21.97 -6.15 -7.75
N PRO A 17 -22.76 -5.21 -7.20
CA PRO A 17 -24.21 -5.18 -7.41
C PRO A 17 -24.65 -4.93 -8.86
N VAL A 18 -23.74 -4.43 -9.71
CA VAL A 18 -23.99 -4.16 -11.14
C VAL A 18 -23.74 -5.40 -11.99
N ILE A 19 -22.83 -6.27 -11.55
CA ILE A 19 -22.46 -7.49 -12.27
C ILE A 19 -23.67 -8.43 -12.28
N GLY A 20 -24.13 -8.78 -13.47
CA GLY A 20 -25.26 -9.71 -13.66
C GLY A 20 -26.65 -9.07 -13.61
N LYS A 21 -26.77 -7.75 -13.35
CA LYS A 21 -28.02 -7.02 -13.56
C LYS A 21 -28.13 -6.54 -15.01
N GLN A 22 -29.36 -6.49 -15.53
CA GLN A 22 -29.60 -5.85 -16.82
C GLN A 22 -29.24 -4.37 -16.72
N ALA A 23 -28.44 -3.86 -17.67
CA ALA A 23 -27.96 -2.49 -17.64
C ALA A 23 -29.09 -1.44 -17.69
N SER A 24 -30.24 -1.78 -18.26
CA SER A 24 -31.45 -0.94 -18.23
C SER A 24 -31.95 -0.63 -16.81
N GLN A 25 -31.57 -1.46 -15.83
CA GLN A 25 -31.98 -1.33 -14.42
C GLN A 25 -30.97 -0.55 -13.57
N VAL A 26 -29.79 -0.22 -14.12
CA VAL A 26 -28.72 0.44 -13.38
C VAL A 26 -28.30 1.73 -14.08
N SER A 27 -28.54 2.87 -13.42
CA SER A 27 -28.13 4.17 -13.96
C SER A 27 -26.61 4.36 -13.83
N MET A 28 -25.95 4.65 -14.95
CA MET A 28 -24.52 4.88 -15.01
C MET A 28 -24.13 6.15 -14.24
N GLY A 29 -24.95 7.20 -14.33
CA GLY A 29 -24.75 8.43 -13.55
C GLY A 29 -24.74 8.22 -12.03
N ARG A 30 -25.57 7.30 -11.52
CA ARG A 30 -25.62 6.95 -10.09
C ARG A 30 -24.36 6.21 -9.65
N LEU A 31 -23.90 5.26 -10.47
CA LEU A 31 -22.70 4.48 -10.19
C LEU A 31 -21.44 5.36 -10.16
N LEU A 32 -21.29 6.24 -11.15
CA LEU A 32 -20.17 7.19 -11.18
C LEU A 32 -20.21 8.14 -9.97
N GLY A 33 -21.41 8.55 -9.54
CA GLY A 33 -21.59 9.32 -8.31
C GLY A 33 -21.05 8.58 -7.08
N GLN A 34 -21.41 7.30 -6.91
CA GLN A 34 -20.91 6.47 -5.81
C GLN A 34 -19.39 6.28 -5.86
N LEU A 35 -18.81 6.12 -7.05
CA LEU A 35 -17.36 6.00 -7.21
C LEU A 35 -16.63 7.29 -6.82
N PHE A 36 -17.19 8.46 -7.14
CA PHE A 36 -16.61 9.74 -6.72
C PHE A 36 -16.81 10.02 -5.23
N GLU A 37 -17.94 9.65 -4.65
CA GLU A 37 -18.16 9.75 -3.20
C GLU A 37 -17.14 8.91 -2.42
N ILE A 38 -16.84 7.69 -2.89
CA ILE A 38 -15.78 6.85 -2.30
C ILE A 38 -14.39 7.48 -2.51
N THR A 39 -14.14 8.06 -3.68
CA THR A 39 -12.88 8.76 -3.96
C THR A 39 -12.68 9.91 -2.97
N ASP A 40 -13.72 10.69 -2.71
CA ASP A 40 -13.72 11.80 -1.75
C ASP A 40 -13.55 11.32 -0.30
N LEU A 41 -14.25 10.24 0.09
CA LEU A 41 -14.15 9.61 1.40
C LEU A 41 -12.73 9.15 1.76
N PHE A 42 -11.91 8.84 0.75
CA PHE A 42 -10.54 8.39 0.91
C PHE A 42 -9.51 9.52 0.70
N ASP A 43 -9.94 10.79 0.76
CA ASP A 43 -9.13 12.00 0.58
C ASP A 43 -8.39 12.05 -0.78
N MET A 44 -8.90 11.34 -1.79
CA MET A 44 -8.34 11.40 -3.14
C MET A 44 -8.80 12.70 -3.80
N HIS A 45 -7.84 13.47 -4.33
CA HIS A 45 -8.15 14.72 -5.01
C HIS A 45 -8.94 14.46 -6.30
N LEU A 46 -10.26 14.64 -6.24
CA LEU A 46 -11.12 14.59 -7.42
C LEU A 46 -10.82 15.80 -8.29
N ARG A 47 -10.42 15.53 -9.53
CA ARG A 47 -10.25 16.56 -10.56
C ARG A 47 -11.62 17.13 -10.96
N PRO A 48 -11.83 18.46 -10.98
CA PRO A 48 -13.10 19.08 -11.38
C PRO A 48 -13.59 18.63 -12.78
N GLU A 49 -12.68 18.25 -13.66
CA GLU A 49 -12.96 17.73 -14.99
C GLU A 49 -13.77 16.42 -14.96
N LEU A 50 -13.64 15.62 -13.90
CA LEU A 50 -14.39 14.37 -13.71
C LEU A 50 -15.87 14.63 -13.39
N ILE A 51 -16.17 15.74 -12.71
CA ILE A 51 -17.55 16.19 -12.45
C ILE A 51 -18.20 16.65 -13.76
N LEU A 52 -17.45 17.34 -14.62
CA LEU A 52 -17.93 17.75 -15.94
C LEU A 52 -18.20 16.53 -16.84
N LEU A 53 -17.34 15.51 -16.79
CA LEU A 53 -17.57 14.23 -17.47
C LEU A 53 -18.84 13.53 -16.94
N GLN A 54 -19.12 13.59 -15.64
CA GLN A 54 -20.35 13.03 -15.08
C GLN A 54 -21.59 13.74 -15.63
N LYS A 55 -21.55 15.08 -15.74
CA LYS A 55 -22.65 15.87 -16.31
C LYS A 55 -22.89 15.51 -17.78
N THR A 56 -21.83 15.34 -18.57
CA THR A 56 -21.96 14.93 -19.97
C THR A 56 -22.46 13.49 -20.08
N MET A 57 -21.96 12.56 -19.28
CA MET A 57 -22.46 11.17 -19.26
C MET A 57 -23.94 11.08 -18.86
N VAL A 58 -24.38 11.81 -17.84
CA VAL A 58 -25.80 11.86 -17.44
C VAL A 58 -26.67 12.43 -18.56
N SER A 59 -26.19 13.47 -19.25
CA SER A 59 -26.90 14.04 -20.40
C SER A 59 -27.00 13.04 -21.56
N VAL A 60 -25.91 12.33 -21.87
CA VAL A 60 -25.87 11.31 -22.94
C VAL A 60 -26.77 10.12 -22.59
N GLU A 61 -26.72 9.62 -21.35
CA GLU A 61 -27.62 8.57 -20.84
C GLU A 61 -29.09 9.00 -20.98
N GLY A 62 -29.41 10.25 -20.62
CA GLY A 62 -30.76 10.80 -20.75
C GLY A 62 -31.24 10.90 -22.20
N VAL A 63 -30.37 11.20 -23.15
CA VAL A 63 -30.69 11.19 -24.60
C VAL A 63 -30.87 9.76 -25.11
N ALA A 64 -29.93 8.87 -24.79
CA ALA A 64 -29.95 7.48 -25.24
C ALA A 64 -31.21 6.75 -24.76
N ARG A 65 -31.60 6.92 -23.50
CA ARG A 65 -32.82 6.33 -22.91
C ARG A 65 -34.12 6.87 -23.52
N ARG A 66 -34.12 8.09 -24.06
CA ARG A 66 -35.30 8.63 -24.79
C ARG A 66 -35.44 8.03 -26.19
N LEU A 67 -34.32 7.63 -26.82
CA LEU A 67 -34.30 7.04 -28.15
C LEU A 67 -34.54 5.52 -28.12
N ASN A 68 -33.86 4.83 -27.21
CA ASN A 68 -33.99 3.40 -26.97
C ASN A 68 -34.00 3.15 -25.46
N PRO A 69 -35.18 2.90 -24.85
CA PRO A 69 -35.30 2.65 -23.42
C PRO A 69 -34.50 1.44 -22.93
N ASP A 70 -34.28 0.45 -23.81
CA ASP A 70 -33.59 -0.81 -23.50
C ASP A 70 -32.09 -0.75 -23.86
N HIS A 71 -31.54 0.44 -24.14
CA HIS A 71 -30.13 0.59 -24.47
C HIS A 71 -29.22 0.23 -23.29
N ASP A 72 -28.33 -0.73 -23.52
CA ASP A 72 -27.31 -1.16 -22.56
C ASP A 72 -26.02 -0.31 -22.69
N LEU A 73 -25.87 0.66 -21.79
CA LEU A 73 -24.67 1.50 -21.70
C LEU A 73 -23.40 0.71 -21.30
N TRP A 74 -23.55 -0.37 -20.54
CA TRP A 74 -22.42 -1.20 -20.12
C TRP A 74 -21.86 -2.02 -21.28
N ALA A 75 -22.73 -2.63 -22.07
CA ALA A 75 -22.36 -3.31 -23.32
C ALA A 75 -21.71 -2.34 -24.30
N ALA A 76 -22.22 -1.10 -24.40
CA ALA A 76 -21.60 -0.07 -25.22
C ALA A 76 -20.20 0.33 -24.73
N ALA A 77 -19.96 0.36 -23.41
CA ALA A 77 -18.67 0.70 -22.82
C ALA A 77 -17.67 -0.47 -22.80
N GLN A 78 -18.13 -1.72 -22.84
CA GLN A 78 -17.32 -2.94 -22.78
C GLN A 78 -16.09 -2.92 -23.70
N PRO A 79 -16.20 -2.66 -25.02
CA PRO A 79 -15.03 -2.70 -25.91
C PRO A 79 -14.03 -1.59 -25.60
N VAL A 80 -14.46 -0.48 -25.01
CA VAL A 80 -13.56 0.60 -24.57
C VAL A 80 -12.74 0.15 -23.36
N VAL A 81 -13.42 -0.42 -22.36
CA VAL A 81 -12.80 -0.92 -21.13
C VAL A 81 -11.85 -2.08 -21.43
N GLU A 82 -12.27 -3.04 -22.26
CA GLU A 82 -11.45 -4.19 -22.62
C GLU A 82 -10.14 -3.78 -23.30
N ARG A 83 -10.20 -2.83 -24.24
CA ARG A 83 -9.01 -2.27 -24.89
C ARG A 83 -8.08 -1.60 -23.88
N TRP A 84 -8.63 -0.86 -22.93
CA TRP A 84 -7.84 -0.21 -21.88
C TRP A 84 -7.17 -1.24 -20.97
N ILE A 85 -7.91 -2.23 -20.45
CA ILE A 85 -7.37 -3.31 -19.60
C ILE A 85 -6.25 -4.04 -20.34
N ARG A 86 -6.47 -4.41 -21.60
CA ARG A 86 -5.46 -5.12 -22.40
C ARG A 86 -4.18 -4.29 -22.61
N ARG A 87 -4.31 -2.97 -22.67
CA ARG A 87 -3.20 -2.05 -22.88
C ARG A 87 -2.43 -1.75 -21.61
N GLU A 88 -3.12 -1.44 -20.52
CA GLU A 88 -2.51 -0.99 -19.26
C GLU A 88 -2.18 -2.15 -18.30
N LEU A 89 -3.04 -3.17 -18.24
CA LEU A 89 -2.91 -4.31 -17.30
C LEU A 89 -2.47 -5.60 -18.01
N GLY A 90 -2.28 -5.55 -19.32
CA GLY A 90 -1.91 -6.71 -20.13
C GLY A 90 -0.50 -7.25 -19.83
N PRO A 91 -0.19 -8.47 -20.28
CA PRO A 91 1.12 -9.10 -20.04
C PRO A 91 2.28 -8.30 -20.64
N LYS A 92 2.03 -7.56 -21.72
CA LYS A 92 3.02 -6.66 -22.32
C LYS A 92 3.37 -5.48 -21.41
N ALA A 93 2.36 -4.89 -20.74
CA ALA A 93 2.59 -3.79 -19.81
C ALA A 93 3.36 -4.27 -18.58
N GLN A 94 2.96 -5.40 -18.01
CA GLN A 94 3.65 -6.03 -16.88
C GLN A 94 5.10 -6.40 -17.22
N ALA A 95 5.35 -6.97 -18.40
CA ALA A 95 6.72 -7.28 -18.85
C ALA A 95 7.58 -6.02 -19.01
N LYS A 96 6.99 -4.94 -19.55
CA LYS A 96 7.68 -3.65 -19.69
C LYS A 96 8.04 -3.07 -18.31
N GLU A 97 7.09 -3.07 -17.38
CA GLU A 97 7.28 -2.57 -16.02
C GLU A 97 8.36 -3.37 -15.27
N ALA A 98 8.34 -4.71 -15.40
CA ALA A 98 9.39 -5.58 -14.82
C ALA A 98 10.79 -5.29 -15.40
N VAL A 99 10.89 -5.03 -16.71
CA VAL A 99 12.17 -4.65 -17.33
C VAL A 99 12.65 -3.28 -16.85
N GLU A 100 11.75 -2.31 -16.74
CA GLU A 100 12.06 -0.98 -16.23
C GLU A 100 12.54 -1.03 -14.77
N GLU A 101 11.87 -1.81 -13.93
CA GLU A 101 12.26 -2.03 -12.53
C GLU A 101 13.61 -2.74 -12.42
N MET A 102 13.86 -3.78 -13.23
CA MET A 102 15.15 -4.47 -13.27
C MET A 102 16.29 -3.54 -13.71
N LEU A 103 16.06 -2.70 -14.73
CA LEU A 103 17.03 -1.69 -15.16
C LEU A 103 17.27 -0.62 -14.08
N ALA A 104 16.24 -0.21 -13.35
CA ALA A 104 16.36 0.70 -12.23
C ALA A 104 17.17 0.08 -11.08
N ALA A 105 16.94 -1.19 -10.75
CA ALA A 105 17.70 -1.93 -9.74
C ALA A 105 19.17 -2.08 -10.12
N VAL A 106 19.47 -2.43 -11.37
CA VAL A 106 20.86 -2.50 -11.89
C VAL A 106 21.52 -1.13 -11.81
N LYS A 107 20.84 -0.05 -12.23
CA LYS A 107 21.39 1.31 -12.12
C LYS A 107 21.64 1.71 -10.66
N ALA A 108 20.76 1.34 -9.73
CA ALA A 108 20.93 1.59 -8.31
C ALA A 108 22.15 0.83 -7.75
N LEU A 109 22.31 -0.44 -8.11
CA LEU A 109 23.49 -1.24 -7.72
C LEU A 109 24.79 -0.64 -8.28
N THR A 110 24.82 -0.31 -9.58
CA THR A 110 25.98 0.33 -10.21
C THR A 110 26.31 1.66 -9.55
N ARG A 111 25.31 2.45 -9.14
CA ARG A 111 25.53 3.69 -8.39
C ARG A 111 26.19 3.44 -7.04
N LEU A 112 25.83 2.38 -6.33
CA LEU A 112 26.46 2.01 -5.05
C LEU A 112 27.90 1.51 -5.23
N VAL A 113 28.18 0.82 -6.35
CA VAL A 113 29.55 0.39 -6.69
C VAL A 113 30.43 1.59 -7.08
N GLN A 114 29.89 2.54 -7.86
CA GLN A 114 30.64 3.72 -8.33
C GLN A 114 30.78 4.80 -7.26
N ASN A 115 29.74 5.01 -6.46
CA ASN A 115 29.75 5.89 -5.31
C ASN A 115 29.52 5.02 -4.08
N PRO A 116 30.57 4.34 -3.56
CA PRO A 116 30.47 3.71 -2.27
C PRO A 116 29.95 4.78 -1.30
N PRO A 117 28.92 4.47 -0.49
CA PRO A 117 28.39 5.43 0.45
C PRO A 117 29.58 6.01 1.21
N GLN A 118 29.78 7.33 1.08
CA GLN A 118 30.72 8.01 1.96
C GLN A 118 30.32 7.54 3.35
N PRO A 119 31.28 7.07 4.18
CA PRO A 119 30.95 6.72 5.54
C PRO A 119 30.38 8.00 6.14
N ALA A 120 29.05 8.10 6.14
CA ALA A 120 28.34 8.93 7.05
C ALA A 120 28.96 8.48 8.35
N SER A 121 29.73 9.36 8.98
CA SER A 121 30.11 9.20 10.35
C SER A 121 28.77 9.19 11.08
N VAL A 122 28.15 8.01 11.09
CA VAL A 122 27.36 7.53 12.19
C VAL A 122 28.36 7.65 13.31
N VAL A 123 28.36 8.84 13.93
CA VAL A 123 28.72 9.03 15.30
C VAL A 123 27.78 8.05 15.97
N VAL A 124 28.23 6.79 16.05
CA VAL A 124 27.78 5.89 17.07
C VAL A 124 28.18 6.66 18.31
N THR A 125 27.25 7.45 18.82
CA THR A 125 27.27 7.82 20.20
C THR A 125 27.10 6.48 20.89
N THR A 126 28.24 5.79 21.06
CA THR A 126 28.34 4.73 22.04
C THR A 126 27.99 5.49 23.30
N ARG A 127 26.75 5.33 23.75
CA ARG A 127 26.33 5.77 25.05
C ARG A 127 27.23 4.99 26.00
N GLN A 128 28.35 5.60 26.37
CA GLN A 128 29.38 5.05 27.23
C GLN A 128 28.65 4.60 28.50
N ALA A 129 28.39 3.30 28.60
CA ALA A 129 27.82 2.73 29.81
C ALA A 129 28.82 3.04 30.92
N SER A 130 28.33 3.77 31.93
CA SER A 130 29.16 4.32 33.01
C SER A 130 30.07 3.22 33.58
N PRO A 131 31.39 3.46 33.74
CA PRO A 131 32.33 2.47 34.27
C PRO A 131 31.91 1.94 35.65
N TRP A 132 31.08 2.69 36.37
CA TRP A 132 30.44 2.27 37.61
C TRP A 132 29.53 1.04 37.48
N LEU A 133 28.87 0.83 36.33
CA LEU A 133 28.04 -0.36 36.12
C LEU A 133 28.90 -1.63 36.08
N TYR A 134 30.07 -1.57 35.46
CA TYR A 134 31.02 -2.69 35.46
C TYR A 134 31.56 -2.96 36.86
N VAL A 135 31.86 -1.92 37.64
CA VAL A 135 32.29 -2.06 39.04
C VAL A 135 31.19 -2.70 39.90
N CYS A 136 29.93 -2.27 39.75
CA CYS A 136 28.83 -2.88 40.50
C CYS A 136 28.63 -4.37 40.15
N VAL A 137 28.72 -4.72 38.86
CA VAL A 137 28.55 -6.12 38.41
C VAL A 137 29.68 -7.00 38.92
N THR A 138 30.94 -6.54 38.86
CA THR A 138 32.08 -7.31 39.37
C THR A 138 32.06 -7.44 40.88
N LEU A 139 31.62 -6.40 41.61
CA LEU A 139 31.49 -6.46 43.06
C LEU A 139 30.38 -7.43 43.50
N ALA A 140 29.25 -7.44 42.78
CA ALA A 140 28.15 -8.35 43.05
C ALA A 140 28.53 -9.82 42.80
N THR A 141 29.28 -10.11 41.74
CA THR A 141 29.72 -11.49 41.47
C THR A 141 30.73 -11.99 42.49
N VAL A 142 31.66 -11.15 42.94
CA VAL A 142 32.63 -11.52 44.00
C VAL A 142 31.94 -11.78 45.34
N ALA A 143 30.96 -10.94 45.72
CA ALA A 143 30.20 -11.12 46.95
C ALA A 143 29.39 -12.44 46.94
N ALA A 144 28.77 -12.78 45.82
CA ALA A 144 28.03 -14.03 45.67
C ALA A 144 28.94 -15.27 45.78
N ALA A 145 30.13 -15.22 45.17
CA ALA A 145 31.11 -16.31 45.27
C ALA A 145 31.62 -16.51 46.71
N ALA A 146 31.90 -15.41 47.43
CA ALA A 146 32.33 -15.48 48.83
C ALA A 146 31.25 -16.07 49.74
N ALA A 147 29.99 -15.70 49.54
CA ALA A 147 28.85 -16.26 50.29
C ALA A 147 28.67 -17.77 50.04
N LEU A 148 28.91 -18.22 48.80
CA LEU A 148 28.82 -19.64 48.45
C LEU A 148 29.95 -20.46 49.10
N ILE A 149 31.15 -19.88 49.21
CA ILE A 149 32.30 -20.54 49.86
C ILE A 149 32.06 -20.65 51.37
N LEU A 150 31.55 -19.59 52.01
CA LEU A 150 31.23 -19.59 53.45
C LEU A 150 30.11 -20.57 53.83
N THR A 151 29.11 -20.73 52.97
CA THR A 151 28.00 -21.66 53.22
C THR A 151 28.36 -23.13 53.00
N LEU A 152 29.36 -23.43 52.16
CA LEU A 152 29.84 -24.80 51.92
C LEU A 152 30.96 -25.25 52.88
N TRP A 153 31.61 -24.32 53.59
CA TRP A 153 32.65 -24.61 54.58
C TRP A 153 32.23 -25.55 55.73
N PRO A 154 31.06 -25.39 56.37
CA PRO A 154 30.67 -26.23 57.52
C PRO A 154 30.28 -27.66 57.14
N ILE A 155 30.02 -27.96 55.87
CA ILE A 155 29.54 -29.28 55.40
C ILE A 155 30.72 -30.24 55.14
N ARG A 156 31.94 -29.73 54.99
CA ARG A 156 33.12 -30.54 54.63
C ARG A 156 33.96 -31.03 55.82
N ILE A 157 33.57 -30.71 57.07
CA ILE A 157 34.31 -31.03 58.30
C ILE A 157 33.44 -31.86 59.28
N GLY A 158 32.50 -32.66 58.77
CA GLY A 158 31.70 -33.63 59.54
C GLY A 158 31.87 -35.02 58.99
#